data_AF-A0A962R002-F1
#
_entry.id   AF-A0A962R002-F1
#
_cell.length_a   1.000
_cell.length_b   1.000
_cell.length_c   1.000
_cell.angle_alpha   90.00
_cell.angle_beta   90.00
_cell.angle_gamma   90.00
#
_symmetry.space_group_name_H-M   'P 1'
#
loop_
_entity.id
_entity.type
_entity.pdbx_description
1 polymer ?
#
loop_
_entity_poly.entity_id
_entity_poly.type
_entity_poly.pdbx_seq_one_letter_code
_entity_poly.pdbx_strand_id
1 'polypeptide(L)'
;RCRAILEQPLLQAALDNLGAARVVVGHTPTTDRRVHVNMDGRLVMLDTGMLVEHYRGRPALLLMEGDELAVQYLNPTELTAPLGPGGNGYYPLDAQQLEEALAGGDIVKVKEGWFADSWDIILSYQGVELEALFFPTDGDGSQLRELAAYKLDKLLGFELVPPTVARTVEGREGLMQLFYPNFMTESERQRQGLDPGAECPLEQQLQLLEVFDLLVAREDRSSNSFGYPRPLWNLQAGGYSDAFGRAHTLPDSAREVRRQLPRSVRDALLTLDRTTLSTALGELLDDAQITALLARRNTLFSMVQFPAASYGQSQQAATGDRPR
;
A
#
# COMPACT_ATOMS: atom_id res chain seq x y z
N ARG A 1 -4.77 10.54 -0.46
CA ARG A 1 -4.22 9.74 -1.58
C ARG A 1 -4.61 8.29 -1.36
N CYS A 2 -5.20 7.63 -2.34
CA CYS A 2 -5.51 6.22 -2.24
C CYS A 2 -4.30 5.37 -2.66
N ARG A 3 -4.37 4.08 -2.39
CA ARG A 3 -3.28 3.12 -2.63
C ARG A 3 -3.07 2.98 -4.13
N ALA A 4 -1.81 2.89 -4.58
CA ALA A 4 -1.50 2.76 -5.99
C ALA A 4 -2.22 1.55 -6.62
N ILE A 5 -2.29 0.43 -5.91
CA ILE A 5 -2.99 -0.77 -6.40
C ILE A 5 -4.50 -0.56 -6.63
N LEU A 6 -5.13 0.39 -5.95
CA LEU A 6 -6.55 0.70 -6.13
C LEU A 6 -6.76 1.79 -7.20
N GLU A 7 -5.87 2.77 -7.29
CA GLU A 7 -5.98 3.89 -8.24
C GLU A 7 -5.47 3.56 -9.65
N GLN A 8 -4.41 2.74 -9.77
CA GLN A 8 -3.75 2.45 -11.04
C GLN A 8 -4.71 1.97 -12.15
N PRO A 9 -5.65 1.04 -11.91
CA PRO A 9 -6.58 0.60 -12.95
C PRO A 9 -7.50 1.73 -13.44
N LEU A 10 -7.91 2.63 -12.54
CA LEU A 10 -8.77 3.76 -12.87
C LEU A 10 -8.01 4.78 -13.71
N LEU A 11 -6.78 5.11 -13.29
CA LEU A 11 -5.91 6.01 -14.04
C LEU A 11 -5.60 5.41 -15.42
N GLN A 12 -5.24 4.13 -15.49
CA GLN A 12 -4.94 3.46 -16.76
C GLN A 12 -6.13 3.52 -17.72
N ALA A 13 -7.33 3.17 -17.26
CA ALA A 13 -8.53 3.23 -18.08
C ALA A 13 -8.82 4.66 -18.59
N ALA A 14 -8.60 5.67 -17.75
CA ALA A 14 -8.75 7.07 -18.15
C ALA A 14 -7.72 7.48 -19.21
N LEU A 15 -6.46 7.09 -19.03
CA LEU A 15 -5.37 7.35 -19.98
C LEU A 15 -5.60 6.66 -21.33
N ASP A 16 -6.02 5.39 -21.31
CA ASP A 16 -6.36 4.62 -22.51
C ASP A 16 -7.48 5.28 -23.31
N ASN A 17 -8.55 5.72 -22.63
CA ASN A 17 -9.67 6.41 -23.25
C ASN A 17 -9.29 7.75 -23.88
N LEU A 18 -8.28 8.42 -23.32
CA LEU A 18 -7.78 9.70 -23.82
C LEU A 18 -6.66 9.52 -24.86
N GLY A 19 -6.15 8.30 -25.06
CA GLY A 19 -4.95 8.06 -25.86
C GLY A 19 -3.71 8.77 -25.30
N ALA A 20 -3.66 8.94 -23.98
CA ALA A 20 -2.59 9.66 -23.29
C ALA A 20 -1.63 8.68 -22.59
N ALA A 21 -0.34 9.03 -22.54
CA ALA A 21 0.65 8.21 -21.83
C ALA A 21 0.71 8.51 -20.32
N ARG A 22 0.35 9.75 -19.92
CA ARG A 22 0.46 10.22 -18.54
C ARG A 22 -0.42 11.44 -18.27
N VAL A 23 -0.67 11.70 -16.99
CA VAL A 23 -1.28 12.92 -16.47
C VAL A 23 -0.25 13.73 -15.68
N VAL A 24 -0.21 15.04 -15.92
CA VAL A 24 0.64 15.98 -15.18
C VAL A 24 -0.25 16.92 -14.38
N VAL A 25 -0.18 16.82 -13.06
CA VAL A 25 -1.00 17.61 -12.12
C VAL A 25 -0.22 18.85 -11.71
N GLY A 26 -0.65 20.00 -12.22
CA GLY A 26 0.00 21.30 -12.01
C GLY A 26 -0.73 22.26 -11.06
N HIS A 27 -1.72 21.77 -10.30
CA HIS A 27 -2.57 22.62 -9.44
C HIS A 27 -2.63 22.22 -7.96
N THR A 28 -2.06 21.06 -7.57
CA THR A 28 -2.08 20.58 -6.19
C THR A 28 -0.65 20.48 -5.67
N PRO A 29 -0.21 21.44 -4.82
CA PRO A 29 1.16 21.48 -4.34
C PRO A 29 1.55 20.21 -3.57
N THR A 30 2.69 19.63 -3.90
CA THR A 30 3.28 18.52 -3.15
C THR A 30 3.70 18.97 -1.76
N THR A 31 3.67 18.05 -0.79
CA THR A 31 3.90 18.38 0.64
C THR A 31 5.34 18.80 0.91
N ASP A 32 6.30 18.15 0.27
CA ASP A 32 7.75 18.43 0.37
C ASP A 32 8.24 19.45 -0.69
N ARG A 33 7.32 19.97 -1.51
CA ARG A 33 7.58 20.90 -2.61
C ARG A 33 8.50 20.31 -3.69
N ARG A 34 8.61 18.99 -3.83
CA ARG A 34 9.36 18.33 -4.91
C ARG A 34 8.40 17.79 -5.98
N VAL A 35 8.94 17.49 -7.14
CA VAL A 35 8.17 16.86 -8.23
C VAL A 35 8.22 15.36 -7.98
N HIS A 36 7.04 14.74 -7.97
CA HIS A 36 6.89 13.31 -7.75
C HIS A 36 6.32 12.63 -8.97
N VAL A 37 6.83 11.44 -9.24
CA VAL A 37 6.26 10.52 -10.20
C VAL A 37 5.75 9.28 -9.47
N ASN A 38 4.59 8.79 -9.89
CA ASN A 38 3.98 7.59 -9.35
C ASN A 38 3.38 6.75 -10.49
N MET A 39 2.99 5.51 -10.17
CA MET A 39 2.29 4.60 -11.08
C MET A 39 3.05 4.36 -12.39
N ASP A 40 4.35 4.08 -12.28
CA ASP A 40 5.25 3.80 -13.41
C ASP A 40 5.32 4.94 -14.43
N GLY A 41 5.41 6.19 -13.97
CA GLY A 41 5.52 7.35 -14.89
C GLY A 41 4.19 7.94 -15.34
N ARG A 42 3.07 7.29 -15.02
CA ARG A 42 1.73 7.69 -15.50
C ARG A 42 1.13 8.88 -14.77
N LEU A 43 1.53 9.10 -13.51
CA LEU A 43 1.10 10.25 -12.71
C LEU A 43 2.30 11.10 -12.32
N VAL A 44 2.33 12.35 -12.77
CA VAL A 44 3.34 13.34 -12.37
C VAL A 44 2.68 14.44 -11.54
N MET A 45 3.08 14.57 -10.28
CA MET A 45 2.72 15.68 -9.41
C MET A 45 3.76 16.79 -9.59
N LEU A 46 3.47 17.74 -10.48
CA LEU A 46 4.40 18.81 -10.88
C LEU A 46 4.29 20.05 -10.00
N ASP A 47 3.11 20.33 -9.44
CA ASP A 47 2.94 21.53 -8.65
C ASP A 47 3.75 21.45 -7.35
N THR A 48 4.76 22.30 -7.27
CA THR A 48 5.63 22.47 -6.12
C THR A 48 5.32 23.75 -5.34
N GLY A 49 4.21 24.43 -5.65
CA GLY A 49 3.76 25.63 -4.95
C GLY A 49 4.49 26.91 -5.38
N MET A 50 4.55 27.21 -6.68
CA MET A 50 5.33 28.34 -7.22
C MET A 50 4.94 29.72 -6.64
N LEU A 51 3.69 29.91 -6.17
CA LEU A 51 3.31 31.12 -5.45
C LEU A 51 3.95 31.13 -4.06
N VAL A 52 5.15 31.71 -3.99
CA VAL A 52 5.99 31.75 -2.79
C VAL A 52 5.28 32.37 -1.59
N GLU A 53 4.50 33.43 -1.80
CA GLU A 53 3.78 34.14 -0.73
C GLU A 53 2.82 33.23 0.05
N HIS A 54 2.27 32.21 -0.60
CA HIS A 54 1.28 31.32 -0.01
C HIS A 54 1.86 29.93 0.31
N TYR A 55 2.49 29.29 -0.67
CA TYR A 55 2.94 27.90 -0.55
C TYR A 55 4.40 27.75 -0.13
N ARG A 56 5.19 28.84 -0.23
CA ARG A 56 6.64 28.86 0.00
C ARG A 56 7.36 27.76 -0.79
N GLY A 57 6.85 27.47 -1.98
CA GLY A 57 7.38 26.43 -2.83
C GLY A 57 8.58 26.87 -3.64
N ARG A 58 9.03 25.99 -4.52
CA ARG A 58 10.15 26.24 -5.45
C ARG A 58 9.66 26.10 -6.88
N PRO A 59 10.00 27.01 -7.80
CA PRO A 59 9.70 26.80 -9.22
C PRO A 59 10.34 25.50 -9.72
N ALA A 60 9.56 24.71 -10.45
CA ALA A 60 9.99 23.45 -11.04
C ALA A 60 9.56 23.40 -12.51
N LEU A 61 10.44 22.89 -13.36
CA LEU A 61 10.19 22.59 -14.76
C LEU A 61 10.29 21.08 -14.96
N LEU A 62 9.27 20.50 -15.59
CA LEU A 62 9.30 19.12 -16.05
C LEU A 62 9.76 19.08 -17.51
N LEU A 63 10.81 18.32 -17.77
CA LEU A 63 11.27 17.96 -19.11
C LEU A 63 10.77 16.55 -19.42
N MET A 64 10.20 16.38 -20.60
CA MET A 64 9.67 15.09 -21.08
C MET A 64 10.21 14.82 -22.48
N GLU A 65 11.00 13.76 -22.63
CA GLU A 65 11.51 13.28 -23.92
C GLU A 65 11.08 11.82 -24.10
N GLY A 66 9.96 11.61 -24.81
CA GLY A 66 9.33 10.30 -24.88
C GLY A 66 8.90 9.80 -23.49
N ASP A 67 9.54 8.72 -23.04
CA ASP A 67 9.33 8.12 -21.71
C ASP A 67 10.30 8.62 -20.65
N GLU A 68 11.34 9.35 -21.04
CA GLU A 68 12.29 9.93 -20.09
C GLU A 68 11.72 11.19 -19.45
N LEU A 69 11.80 11.25 -18.11
CA LEU A 69 11.37 12.38 -17.30
C LEU A 69 12.57 12.96 -16.55
N ALA A 70 12.73 14.27 -16.65
CA ALA A 70 13.71 15.01 -15.86
C ALA A 70 13.06 16.27 -15.26
N VAL A 71 13.60 16.72 -14.13
CA VAL A 71 13.11 17.87 -13.40
C VAL A 71 14.25 18.85 -13.22
N GLN A 72 13.99 20.11 -13.55
CA GLN A 72 14.88 21.22 -13.25
C GLN A 72 14.21 22.13 -12.22
N TYR A 73 14.92 22.47 -11.16
CA TYR A 73 14.50 23.51 -10.22
C TYR A 73 15.19 24.83 -10.55
N LEU A 74 14.66 25.95 -10.03
CA LEU A 74 15.36 27.23 -10.15
C LEU A 74 16.69 27.24 -9.38
N ASN A 75 16.76 26.50 -8.27
CA ASN A 75 17.98 26.31 -7.50
C ASN A 75 17.90 24.98 -6.70
N PRO A 76 18.82 24.00 -6.93
CA PRO A 76 19.86 24.00 -7.96
C PRO A 76 19.28 23.86 -9.38
N THR A 77 20.00 24.33 -10.39
CA THR A 77 19.59 24.28 -11.81
C THR A 77 19.96 22.97 -12.51
N GLU A 78 20.57 22.03 -11.79
CA GLU A 78 20.91 20.71 -12.31
C GLU A 78 19.64 19.91 -12.62
N LEU A 79 19.68 19.14 -13.71
CA LEU A 79 18.64 18.19 -14.04
C LEU A 79 18.71 17.00 -13.10
N THR A 80 17.57 16.66 -12.51
CA THR A 80 17.43 15.52 -11.60
C THR A 80 16.29 14.64 -12.07
N ALA A 81 16.33 13.35 -11.74
CA ALA A 81 15.15 12.50 -11.91
C ALA A 81 14.02 13.00 -10.98
N PRO A 82 12.74 12.94 -11.40
CA PRO A 82 11.63 13.15 -10.48
C PRO A 82 11.74 12.15 -9.32
N LEU A 83 11.32 12.57 -8.13
CA LEU A 83 11.30 11.68 -6.97
C LEU A 83 10.17 10.66 -7.15
N GLY A 84 10.25 9.52 -6.45
CA GLY A 84 9.16 8.54 -6.37
C GLY A 84 7.90 9.12 -5.70
N PRO A 85 6.96 8.31 -5.17
CA PRO A 85 5.65 8.77 -4.71
C PRO A 85 5.65 9.86 -3.61
N GLY A 86 6.79 10.11 -2.95
CA GLY A 86 6.98 11.24 -2.04
C GLY A 86 6.58 10.91 -0.61
N GLY A 87 7.49 10.22 0.09
CA GLY A 87 7.25 9.73 1.44
C GLY A 87 6.08 8.74 1.54
N ASN A 88 5.71 8.35 2.77
CA ASN A 88 4.47 7.59 3.03
C ASN A 88 3.25 8.50 3.28
N GLY A 89 3.39 9.80 3.00
CA GLY A 89 2.38 10.84 3.28
C GLY A 89 2.41 11.40 4.71
N TYR A 90 3.00 10.69 5.68
CA TYR A 90 3.16 11.17 7.06
C TYR A 90 4.60 11.66 7.31
N TYR A 91 5.57 10.85 6.90
CA TYR A 91 7.00 11.15 6.96
C TYR A 91 7.53 11.46 5.55
N PRO A 92 8.52 12.34 5.42
CA PRO A 92 9.21 12.62 4.15
C PRO A 92 10.23 11.52 3.80
N LEU A 93 9.94 10.27 4.16
CA LEU A 93 10.77 9.09 3.98
C LEU A 93 9.98 8.05 3.17
N ASP A 94 10.60 7.50 2.11
CA ASP A 94 10.00 6.40 1.36
C ASP A 94 9.98 5.09 2.17
N ALA A 95 9.37 4.04 1.62
CA ALA A 95 9.23 2.76 2.31
C ALA A 95 10.57 2.15 2.73
N GLN A 96 11.60 2.23 1.86
CA GLN A 96 12.93 1.71 2.16
C GLN A 96 13.60 2.53 3.26
N GLN A 97 13.54 3.86 3.16
CA GLN A 97 14.09 4.75 4.17
C GLN A 97 13.41 4.59 5.53
N LEU A 98 12.11 4.28 5.55
CA LEU A 98 11.39 3.94 6.78
C LEU A 98 11.90 2.63 7.38
N GLU A 99 12.13 1.60 6.58
CA GLU A 99 12.75 0.34 7.06
C GLU A 99 14.15 0.59 7.62
N GLU A 100 14.97 1.37 6.93
CA GLU A 100 16.32 1.76 7.39
C GLU A 100 16.26 2.54 8.71
N ALA A 101 15.32 3.48 8.82
CA ALA A 101 15.10 4.25 10.03
C ALA A 101 14.66 3.36 11.20
N LEU A 102 13.73 2.44 10.96
CA LEU A 102 13.29 1.48 11.98
C LEU A 102 14.41 0.50 12.36
N ALA A 103 15.30 0.14 11.45
CA ALA A 103 16.37 -0.81 11.72
C ALA A 103 17.57 -0.15 12.45
N GLY A 104 17.90 1.09 12.10
CA GLY A 104 19.16 1.73 12.51
C GLY A 104 19.08 3.17 13.01
N GLY A 105 17.91 3.81 12.99
CA GLY A 105 17.74 5.19 13.49
C GLY A 105 18.03 5.31 14.99
N ASP A 106 18.53 6.46 15.44
CA ASP A 106 18.91 6.67 16.83
C ASP A 106 17.69 6.65 17.74
N ILE A 107 17.71 5.83 18.81
CA ILE A 107 16.63 5.80 19.79
C ILE A 107 16.72 7.05 20.67
N VAL A 108 15.76 7.95 20.50
CA VAL A 108 15.65 9.19 21.27
C VAL A 108 14.87 8.95 22.56
N LYS A 109 13.85 8.09 22.51
CA LYS A 109 12.97 7.82 23.65
C LYS A 109 12.39 6.42 23.62
N VAL A 110 12.27 5.83 24.81
CA VAL A 110 11.54 4.58 25.08
C VAL A 110 10.50 4.88 26.16
N LYS A 111 9.28 4.41 25.98
CA LYS A 111 8.21 4.45 26.99
C LYS A 111 7.46 3.12 27.00
N GLU A 112 6.78 2.82 28.10
CA GLU A 112 5.76 1.78 28.10
C GLU A 112 4.70 2.12 27.05
N GLY A 113 4.35 1.12 26.24
CA GLY A 113 3.60 1.31 25.01
C GLY A 113 2.10 1.33 25.22
N TRP A 114 1.40 1.78 24.18
CA TRP A 114 -0.06 1.84 24.18
C TRP A 114 -0.74 0.46 24.23
N PHE A 115 -0.08 -0.57 23.69
CA PHE A 115 -0.53 -1.96 23.78
C PHE A 115 0.16 -2.68 24.94
N ALA A 116 -0.54 -3.65 25.55
CA ALA A 116 0.06 -4.54 26.54
C ALA A 116 1.34 -5.17 25.97
N ASP A 117 2.39 -5.18 26.79
CA ASP A 117 3.71 -5.75 26.44
C ASP A 117 4.41 -5.11 25.23
N SER A 118 3.98 -3.91 24.80
CA SER A 118 4.66 -3.10 23.78
C SER A 118 5.40 -1.92 24.40
N TRP A 119 6.37 -1.36 23.67
CA TRP A 119 7.05 -0.11 24.01
C TRP A 119 6.83 0.93 22.90
N ASP A 120 6.53 2.17 23.28
CA ASP A 120 6.51 3.30 22.36
C ASP A 120 7.93 3.85 22.20
N ILE A 121 8.44 3.85 20.98
CA ILE A 121 9.79 4.26 20.62
C ILE A 121 9.73 5.54 19.76
N ILE A 122 10.57 6.52 20.09
CA ILE A 122 10.85 7.66 19.21
C ILE A 122 12.26 7.47 18.65
N LEU A 123 12.36 7.49 17.33
CA LEU A 123 13.62 7.38 16.60
C LEU A 123 13.95 8.69 15.88
N SER A 124 15.24 8.98 15.72
CA SER A 124 15.74 10.02 14.81
C SER A 124 16.50 9.39 13.66
N TYR A 125 16.16 9.76 12.43
CA TYR A 125 16.83 9.29 11.23
C TYR A 125 16.94 10.44 10.22
N GLN A 126 18.17 10.79 9.82
CA GLN A 126 18.44 11.87 8.86
C GLN A 126 17.74 13.21 9.22
N GLY A 127 17.62 13.51 10.51
CA GLY A 127 16.95 14.72 11.01
C GLY A 127 15.42 14.65 11.02
N VAL A 128 14.83 13.49 10.74
CA VAL A 128 13.41 13.20 10.87
C VAL A 128 13.17 12.39 12.14
N GLU A 129 12.26 12.86 13.00
CA GLU A 129 11.75 12.07 14.11
C GLU A 129 10.54 11.23 13.66
N LEU A 130 10.53 9.94 14.01
CA LEU A 130 9.41 9.03 13.75
C LEU A 130 9.03 8.23 15.01
N GLU A 131 7.77 7.83 15.06
CA GLU A 131 7.22 7.01 16.14
C GLU A 131 7.14 5.55 15.69
N ALA A 132 7.44 4.63 16.59
CA ALA A 132 7.38 3.21 16.35
C ALA A 132 6.88 2.47 17.59
N LEU A 133 6.27 1.31 17.38
CA LEU A 133 5.94 0.35 18.42
C LEU A 133 7.00 -0.75 18.39
N PHE A 134 7.52 -1.09 19.56
CA PHE A 134 8.40 -2.23 19.74
C PHE A 134 7.69 -3.34 20.51
N PHE A 135 7.70 -4.52 19.92
CA PHE A 135 7.12 -5.74 20.48
C PHE A 135 8.25 -6.73 20.76
N PRO A 136 8.66 -6.89 22.03
CA PRO A 136 9.66 -7.89 22.39
C PRO A 136 9.20 -9.29 21.97
N THR A 137 10.13 -10.14 21.56
CA THR A 137 9.81 -11.56 21.33
C THR A 137 9.45 -12.24 22.64
N ASP A 138 8.39 -13.04 22.64
CA ASP A 138 8.03 -13.95 23.73
C ASP A 138 8.65 -15.36 23.56
N GLY A 139 9.30 -15.62 22.41
CA GLY A 139 9.93 -16.89 22.08
C GLY A 139 9.00 -17.94 21.45
N ASP A 140 7.72 -17.63 21.24
CA ASP A 140 6.75 -18.54 20.62
C ASP A 140 6.68 -18.41 19.08
N GLY A 141 7.35 -17.39 18.54
CA GLY A 141 7.46 -17.13 17.10
C GLY A 141 6.23 -16.47 16.49
N SER A 142 5.25 -16.05 17.28
CA SER A 142 4.06 -15.31 16.83
C SER A 142 4.43 -14.00 16.14
N GLN A 143 5.47 -13.31 16.63
CA GLN A 143 5.97 -12.08 16.02
C GLN A 143 6.53 -12.34 14.61
N LEU A 144 7.11 -13.51 14.33
CA LEU A 144 7.60 -13.84 12.98
C LEU A 144 6.49 -13.73 11.92
N ARG A 145 5.23 -13.98 12.32
CA ARG A 145 4.07 -13.86 11.43
C ARG A 145 3.67 -12.42 11.16
N GLU A 146 3.87 -11.50 12.10
CA GLU A 146 3.74 -10.05 11.85
C GLU A 146 4.75 -9.58 10.80
N LEU A 147 6.02 -9.99 10.96
CA LEU A 147 7.06 -9.66 10.00
C LEU A 147 6.79 -10.32 8.62
N ALA A 148 6.28 -11.55 8.61
CA ALA A 148 5.89 -12.24 7.37
C ALA A 148 4.72 -11.53 6.66
N ALA A 149 3.74 -11.02 7.42
CA ALA A 149 2.63 -10.23 6.88
C ALA A 149 3.15 -8.97 6.21
N TYR A 150 4.05 -8.21 6.87
CA TYR A 150 4.65 -7.03 6.26
C TYR A 150 5.43 -7.36 4.97
N LYS A 151 6.29 -8.39 4.99
CA LYS A 151 7.04 -8.79 3.80
C LYS A 151 6.13 -9.21 2.64
N LEU A 152 5.05 -9.94 2.91
CA LEU A 152 4.07 -10.32 1.90
C LEU A 152 3.29 -9.12 1.36
N ASP A 153 2.84 -8.22 2.23
CA ASP A 153 2.16 -6.98 1.86
C ASP A 153 3.01 -6.11 0.94
N LYS A 154 4.32 -5.99 1.25
CA LYS A 154 5.31 -5.31 0.43
C LYS A 154 5.48 -5.96 -0.95
N LEU A 155 5.55 -7.30 -1.03
CA LEU A 155 5.62 -8.02 -2.31
C LEU A 155 4.39 -7.79 -3.19
N LEU A 156 3.22 -7.66 -2.55
CA LEU A 156 1.95 -7.44 -3.24
C LEU A 156 1.69 -5.97 -3.59
N GLY A 157 2.42 -5.03 -2.98
CA GLY A 157 2.17 -3.59 -3.14
C GLY A 157 0.83 -3.15 -2.56
N PHE A 158 0.32 -3.88 -1.56
CA PHE A 158 -0.95 -3.57 -0.91
C PHE A 158 -0.81 -2.40 0.07
N GLU A 159 0.38 -2.26 0.70
CA GLU A 159 0.76 -1.21 1.64
C GLU A 159 -0.14 -1.18 2.91
N LEU A 160 -0.83 -2.27 3.26
CA LEU A 160 -1.76 -2.39 4.39
C LEU A 160 -1.05 -2.52 5.73
N VAL A 161 0.14 -3.13 5.74
CA VAL A 161 0.86 -3.42 6.97
C VAL A 161 1.96 -2.36 7.13
N PRO A 162 2.02 -1.63 8.26
CA PRO A 162 3.06 -0.64 8.47
C PRO A 162 4.47 -1.24 8.35
N PRO A 163 5.48 -0.47 7.90
CA PRO A 163 6.86 -0.91 7.88
C PRO A 163 7.28 -1.58 9.20
N THR A 164 7.81 -2.80 9.09
CA THR A 164 8.13 -3.65 10.24
C THR A 164 9.49 -4.32 10.04
N VAL A 165 10.37 -4.22 11.05
CA VAL A 165 11.71 -4.81 11.01
C VAL A 165 12.02 -5.54 12.31
N ALA A 166 12.94 -6.52 12.24
CA ALA A 166 13.53 -7.09 13.46
C ALA A 166 14.55 -6.10 14.04
N ARG A 167 14.53 -5.90 15.36
CA ARG A 167 15.46 -4.99 16.05
C ARG A 167 15.68 -5.40 17.50
N THR A 168 16.87 -5.11 18.02
CA THR A 168 17.17 -5.23 19.44
C THR A 168 17.07 -3.86 20.10
N VAL A 169 16.28 -3.76 21.17
CA VAL A 169 16.13 -2.54 21.98
C VAL A 169 16.47 -2.88 23.42
N GLU A 170 17.42 -2.14 24.01
CA GLU A 170 17.88 -2.36 25.40
C GLU A 170 18.25 -3.83 25.71
N GLY A 171 18.85 -4.52 24.74
CA GLY A 171 19.26 -5.93 24.87
C GLY A 171 18.14 -6.96 24.68
N ARG A 172 16.90 -6.54 24.39
CA ARG A 172 15.77 -7.42 24.07
C ARG A 172 15.55 -7.47 22.56
N GLU A 173 15.47 -8.68 22.01
CA GLU A 173 15.06 -8.89 20.62
C GLU A 173 13.55 -8.68 20.48
N GLY A 174 13.13 -8.18 19.32
CA GLY A 174 11.73 -7.92 19.03
C GLY A 174 11.51 -7.40 17.62
N LEU A 175 10.26 -7.00 17.37
CA LEU A 175 9.87 -6.31 16.15
C LEU A 175 9.63 -4.85 16.42
N MET A 176 10.14 -4.02 15.51
CA MET A 176 9.87 -2.59 15.48
C MET A 176 8.99 -2.27 14.29
N GLN A 177 7.79 -1.76 14.56
CA GLN A 177 6.79 -1.42 13.57
C GLN A 177 6.54 0.09 13.59
N LEU A 178 6.46 0.71 12.41
CA LEU A 178 6.13 2.12 12.29
C LEU A 178 4.76 2.40 12.93
N PHE A 179 4.70 3.46 13.74
CA PHE A 179 3.45 3.95 14.31
C PHE A 179 3.06 5.27 13.65
N TYR A 180 1.77 5.44 13.38
CA TYR A 180 1.24 6.67 12.85
C TYR A 180 0.55 7.46 13.97
N PRO A 181 1.03 8.66 14.33
CA PRO A 181 0.32 9.50 15.27
C PRO A 181 -1.05 9.91 14.72
N ASN A 182 -2.02 10.16 15.61
CA ASN A 182 -3.43 10.40 15.28
C ASN A 182 -4.15 9.22 14.58
N PHE A 183 -3.69 7.99 14.82
CA PHE A 183 -4.36 6.78 14.40
C PHE A 183 -5.78 6.68 14.99
N MET A 184 -6.75 6.31 14.17
CA MET A 184 -8.13 6.07 14.57
C MET A 184 -8.52 4.64 14.20
N THR A 185 -8.95 3.84 15.17
CA THR A 185 -9.39 2.46 14.87
C THR A 185 -10.71 2.46 14.09
N GLU A 186 -11.02 1.37 13.39
CA GLU A 186 -12.33 1.21 12.74
C GLU A 186 -13.47 1.28 13.76
N SER A 187 -13.29 0.71 14.96
CA SER A 187 -14.28 0.82 16.04
C SER A 187 -14.55 2.27 16.44
N GLU A 188 -13.51 3.10 16.54
CA GLU A 188 -13.65 4.53 16.82
C GLU A 188 -14.33 5.28 15.68
N ARG A 189 -13.92 5.01 14.43
CA ARG A 189 -14.51 5.62 13.24
C ARG A 189 -16.02 5.34 13.17
N GLN A 190 -16.43 4.09 13.36
CA GLN A 190 -17.83 3.67 13.36
C GLN A 190 -18.61 4.36 14.49
N ARG A 191 -18.08 4.39 15.71
CA ARG A 191 -18.71 5.07 16.86
C ARG A 191 -18.91 6.56 16.62
N GLN A 192 -17.97 7.21 15.93
CA GLN A 192 -18.03 8.64 15.61
C GLN A 192 -18.79 8.94 14.31
N GLY A 193 -19.19 7.93 13.53
CA GLY A 193 -19.90 8.10 12.27
C GLY A 193 -19.09 8.84 11.20
N LEU A 194 -17.76 8.71 11.22
CA LEU A 194 -16.87 9.42 10.31
C LEU A 194 -16.71 8.69 8.98
N ASP A 195 -16.79 9.43 7.87
CA ASP A 195 -16.51 8.94 6.53
C ASP A 195 -15.17 9.51 6.02
N PRO A 196 -14.19 8.66 5.66
CA PRO A 196 -12.95 9.06 4.99
C PRO A 196 -13.12 9.92 3.73
N GLY A 197 -14.32 9.92 3.13
CA GLY A 197 -14.64 10.68 1.94
C GLY A 197 -14.29 9.94 0.64
N ALA A 198 -14.57 10.58 -0.50
CA ALA A 198 -14.54 9.95 -1.82
C ALA A 198 -13.13 9.74 -2.41
N GLU A 199 -12.08 10.34 -1.83
CA GLU A 199 -10.73 10.28 -2.41
C GLU A 199 -10.13 8.86 -2.39
N CYS A 200 -10.43 8.07 -1.37
CA CYS A 200 -10.08 6.65 -1.30
C CYS A 200 -11.25 5.88 -0.68
N PRO A 201 -12.20 5.39 -1.49
CA PRO A 201 -13.44 4.80 -1.00
C PRO A 201 -13.18 3.71 0.04
N LEU A 202 -13.80 3.86 1.21
CA LEU A 202 -13.60 2.97 2.35
C LEU A 202 -13.85 1.50 1.99
N GLU A 203 -14.90 1.23 1.22
CA GLU A 203 -15.27 -0.12 0.76
C GLU A 203 -14.11 -0.83 0.03
N GLN A 204 -13.39 -0.10 -0.82
CA GLN A 204 -12.27 -0.68 -1.57
C GLN A 204 -11.07 -0.99 -0.66
N GLN A 205 -10.82 -0.15 0.34
CA GLN A 205 -9.76 -0.38 1.33
C GLN A 205 -10.08 -1.59 2.21
N LEU A 206 -11.33 -1.72 2.67
CA LEU A 206 -11.80 -2.86 3.46
C LEU A 206 -11.76 -4.16 2.64
N GLN A 207 -12.17 -4.11 1.38
CA GLN A 207 -12.09 -5.25 0.48
C GLN A 207 -10.63 -5.69 0.26
N LEU A 208 -9.70 -4.75 0.09
CA LEU A 208 -8.27 -5.08 -0.04
C LEU A 208 -7.74 -5.77 1.24
N LEU A 209 -8.14 -5.29 2.42
CA LEU A 209 -7.81 -5.94 3.69
C LEU A 209 -8.40 -7.35 3.77
N GLU A 210 -9.66 -7.54 3.38
CA GLU A 210 -10.32 -8.85 3.40
C GLU A 210 -9.61 -9.86 2.48
N VAL A 211 -9.16 -9.43 1.30
CA VAL A 211 -8.36 -10.27 0.39
C VAL A 211 -7.06 -10.70 1.04
N PHE A 212 -6.36 -9.77 1.68
CA PHE A 212 -5.11 -10.04 2.36
C PHE A 212 -5.33 -11.02 3.53
N ASP A 213 -6.34 -10.79 4.36
CA ASP A 213 -6.71 -11.66 5.47
C ASP A 213 -7.07 -13.08 5.00
N LEU A 214 -7.85 -13.22 3.93
CA LEU A 214 -8.15 -14.51 3.31
C LEU A 214 -6.88 -15.22 2.82
N LEU A 215 -5.97 -14.49 2.19
CA LEU A 215 -4.71 -15.02 1.67
C LEU A 215 -3.83 -15.57 2.82
N VAL A 216 -3.75 -14.84 3.93
CA VAL A 216 -2.94 -15.23 5.09
C VAL A 216 -3.72 -16.06 6.12
N ALA A 217 -5.03 -16.31 5.93
CA ALA A 217 -5.92 -16.95 6.93
C ALA A 217 -5.84 -16.24 8.28
N ARG A 218 -6.00 -14.92 8.23
CA ARG A 218 -6.34 -14.14 9.41
C ARG A 218 -7.87 -14.15 9.53
N GLU A 219 -8.38 -14.86 10.54
CA GLU A 219 -9.82 -15.01 10.79
C GLU A 219 -10.27 -14.10 11.94
N ASP A 220 -11.56 -13.75 12.04
CA ASP A 220 -12.12 -13.01 13.19
C ASP A 220 -11.40 -11.70 13.54
N ARG A 221 -11.05 -10.92 12.51
CA ARG A 221 -10.41 -9.61 12.70
C ARG A 221 -11.30 -8.67 13.52
N SER A 222 -10.76 -8.17 14.63
CA SER A 222 -11.41 -7.13 15.43
C SER A 222 -11.31 -5.75 14.76
N SER A 223 -12.35 -4.92 14.87
CA SER A 223 -12.34 -3.52 14.42
C SER A 223 -11.38 -2.62 15.20
N ASN A 224 -10.68 -3.16 16.21
CA ASN A 224 -9.56 -2.48 16.89
C ASN A 224 -8.17 -2.86 16.34
N SER A 225 -8.08 -3.86 15.47
CA SER A 225 -6.79 -4.35 14.92
C SER A 225 -6.38 -3.67 13.60
N PHE A 226 -7.18 -2.71 13.14
CA PHE A 226 -6.90 -1.89 11.98
C PHE A 226 -7.58 -0.52 12.14
N GLY A 227 -7.16 0.43 11.31
CA GLY A 227 -7.60 1.81 11.45
C GLY A 227 -6.93 2.72 10.43
N TYR A 228 -6.95 4.02 10.71
CA TYR A 228 -6.65 5.06 9.73
C TYR A 228 -5.75 6.13 10.34
N PRO A 229 -4.54 6.36 9.79
CA PRO A 229 -3.75 7.56 10.06
C PRO A 229 -4.50 8.79 9.56
N ARG A 230 -4.63 9.84 10.38
CA ARG A 230 -5.22 11.11 9.93
C ARG A 230 -4.14 12.15 9.65
N PRO A 231 -4.30 12.98 8.60
CA PRO A 231 -5.48 13.12 7.74
C PRO A 231 -5.51 12.19 6.50
N LEU A 232 -4.61 11.19 6.44
CA LEU A 232 -4.38 10.41 5.21
C LEU A 232 -5.51 9.43 4.87
N TRP A 233 -6.16 8.87 5.90
CA TRP A 233 -7.26 7.90 5.78
C TRP A 233 -6.95 6.62 5.01
N ASN A 234 -5.66 6.28 4.86
CA ASN A 234 -5.19 5.02 4.30
C ASN A 234 -5.22 3.92 5.37
N LEU A 235 -6.06 2.91 5.18
CA LEU A 235 -6.27 1.82 6.15
C LEU A 235 -4.96 1.11 6.48
N GLN A 236 -4.52 1.10 7.75
CA GLN A 236 -3.40 0.27 8.20
C GLN A 236 -3.92 -0.85 9.10
N ALA A 237 -3.33 -2.04 8.99
CA ALA A 237 -3.70 -3.22 9.76
C ALA A 237 -2.47 -3.87 10.42
N GLY A 238 -2.66 -4.35 11.65
CA GLY A 238 -1.70 -5.18 12.38
C GLY A 238 -2.39 -6.42 12.96
N GLY A 239 -1.76 -7.13 13.90
CA GLY A 239 -2.39 -8.26 14.58
C GLY A 239 -2.46 -9.51 13.71
N TYR A 240 -1.34 -9.86 13.09
CA TYR A 240 -1.10 -11.08 12.31
C TYR A 240 -0.38 -12.18 13.11
N SER A 241 -0.26 -12.02 14.44
CA SER A 241 0.28 -13.02 15.36
C SER A 241 -0.35 -14.42 15.21
N ASP A 242 -1.61 -14.52 14.76
CA ASP A 242 -2.32 -15.79 14.53
C ASP A 242 -2.59 -16.10 13.05
N ALA A 243 -1.92 -15.39 12.13
CA ALA A 243 -2.07 -15.60 10.70
C ALA A 243 -1.26 -16.81 10.20
N PHE A 244 -1.21 -16.98 8.88
CA PHE A 244 -0.46 -18.01 8.16
C PHE A 244 -0.81 -19.44 8.61
N GLY A 245 -2.10 -19.69 8.84
CA GLY A 245 -2.60 -21.04 9.09
C GLY A 245 -2.25 -22.02 7.96
N ARG A 246 -2.13 -23.31 8.30
CA ARG A 246 -1.79 -24.39 7.35
C ARG A 246 -3.00 -24.95 6.59
N ALA A 247 -4.17 -24.34 6.72
CA ALA A 247 -5.37 -24.72 5.97
C ALA A 247 -5.25 -24.25 4.51
N HIS A 248 -5.59 -25.13 3.58
CA HIS A 248 -5.49 -24.86 2.13
C HIS A 248 -6.75 -24.18 1.57
N THR A 249 -7.83 -24.17 2.35
CA THR A 249 -9.17 -23.73 1.92
C THR A 249 -9.46 -22.31 2.36
N LEU A 250 -10.32 -21.64 1.61
CA LEU A 250 -10.91 -20.36 1.99
C LEU A 250 -12.29 -20.58 2.64
N PRO A 251 -12.72 -19.69 3.54
CA PRO A 251 -14.10 -19.67 4.01
C PRO A 251 -15.08 -19.31 2.89
N ASP A 252 -16.37 -19.60 3.08
CA ASP A 252 -17.42 -19.35 2.07
C ASP A 252 -17.57 -17.86 1.70
N SER A 253 -17.25 -16.95 2.61
CA SER A 253 -17.26 -15.49 2.38
C SER A 253 -16.35 -15.06 1.23
N ALA A 254 -15.28 -15.81 0.94
CA ALA A 254 -14.33 -15.50 -0.12
C ALA A 254 -14.96 -15.45 -1.53
N ARG A 255 -16.12 -16.08 -1.73
CA ARG A 255 -16.83 -16.08 -3.01
C ARG A 255 -17.32 -14.68 -3.42
N GLU A 256 -17.73 -13.86 -2.45
CA GLU A 256 -18.22 -12.50 -2.73
C GLU A 256 -17.06 -11.56 -3.06
N VAL A 257 -16.03 -11.55 -2.20
CA VAL A 257 -14.79 -10.77 -2.37
C VAL A 257 -14.22 -10.93 -3.78
N ARG A 258 -14.14 -12.17 -4.26
CA ARG A 258 -13.61 -12.50 -5.59
C ARG A 258 -14.32 -11.76 -6.73
N ARG A 259 -15.64 -11.54 -6.66
CA ARG A 259 -16.40 -10.94 -7.77
C ARG A 259 -16.03 -9.48 -8.03
N GLN A 260 -15.44 -8.83 -7.05
CA GLN A 260 -15.22 -7.39 -7.02
C GLN A 260 -13.72 -7.03 -7.06
N LEU A 261 -12.83 -8.03 -7.09
CA LEU A 261 -11.39 -7.85 -7.12
C LEU A 261 -10.93 -6.98 -8.29
N PRO A 262 -10.26 -5.84 -8.03
CA PRO A 262 -9.61 -5.05 -9.06
C PRO A 262 -8.56 -5.88 -9.81
N ARG A 263 -8.37 -5.58 -11.11
CA ARG A 263 -7.41 -6.31 -11.96
C ARG A 263 -5.99 -6.26 -11.40
N SER A 264 -5.55 -5.09 -10.93
CA SER A 264 -4.25 -4.88 -10.27
C SER A 264 -4.03 -5.81 -9.07
N VAL A 265 -5.03 -5.96 -8.20
CA VAL A 265 -4.98 -6.87 -7.04
C VAL A 265 -4.82 -8.32 -7.50
N ARG A 266 -5.59 -8.73 -8.51
CA ARG A 266 -5.47 -10.08 -9.09
C ARG A 266 -4.09 -10.31 -9.71
N ASP A 267 -3.59 -9.34 -10.48
CA ASP A 267 -2.32 -9.46 -11.18
C ASP A 267 -1.16 -9.53 -10.16
N ALA A 268 -1.23 -8.78 -9.05
CA ALA A 268 -0.32 -8.90 -7.91
C ALA A 268 -0.36 -10.30 -7.26
N LEU A 269 -1.55 -10.87 -7.03
CA LEU A 269 -1.65 -12.24 -6.49
C LEU A 269 -1.06 -13.31 -7.42
N LEU A 270 -1.07 -13.06 -8.74
CA LEU A 270 -0.51 -13.98 -9.74
C LEU A 270 1.02 -13.96 -9.79
N THR A 271 1.68 -12.91 -9.28
CA THR A 271 3.16 -12.87 -9.19
C THR A 271 3.70 -13.79 -8.10
N LEU A 272 2.86 -14.19 -7.15
CA LEU A 272 3.28 -15.08 -6.07
C LEU A 272 3.52 -16.49 -6.61
N ASP A 273 4.71 -17.03 -6.42
CA ASP A 273 5.01 -18.44 -6.68
C ASP A 273 5.82 -19.04 -5.53
N ARG A 274 6.12 -20.34 -5.63
CA ARG A 274 6.87 -21.03 -4.57
C ARG A 274 8.25 -20.43 -4.38
N THR A 275 8.94 -20.04 -5.46
CA THR A 275 10.29 -19.48 -5.41
C THR A 275 10.28 -18.11 -4.76
N THR A 276 9.36 -17.24 -5.18
CA THR A 276 9.18 -15.88 -4.65
C THR A 276 8.86 -15.93 -3.15
N LEU A 277 7.90 -16.76 -2.73
CA LEU A 277 7.50 -16.86 -1.33
C LEU A 277 8.58 -17.51 -0.46
N SER A 278 9.25 -18.55 -0.94
CA SER A 278 10.33 -19.20 -0.17
C SER A 278 11.50 -18.25 0.03
N THR A 279 11.86 -17.48 -1.00
CA THR A 279 12.91 -16.45 -0.89
C THR A 279 12.54 -15.36 0.13
N ALA A 280 11.30 -14.87 0.09
CA ALA A 280 10.90 -13.74 0.92
C ALA A 280 10.54 -14.13 2.37
N LEU A 281 9.93 -15.30 2.55
CA LEU A 281 9.26 -15.70 3.79
C LEU A 281 9.79 -17.00 4.39
N GLY A 282 10.69 -17.74 3.73
CA GLY A 282 11.13 -19.08 4.17
C GLY A 282 11.92 -19.09 5.48
N GLU A 283 12.47 -17.96 5.91
CA GLU A 283 13.08 -17.81 7.25
C GLU A 283 12.04 -17.54 8.35
N LEU A 284 10.80 -17.19 7.98
CA LEU A 284 9.73 -16.76 8.89
C LEU A 284 8.58 -17.77 8.95
N LEU A 285 8.36 -18.51 7.87
CA LEU A 285 7.26 -19.44 7.69
C LEU A 285 7.79 -20.80 7.24
N ASP A 286 7.16 -21.87 7.72
CA ASP A 286 7.49 -23.21 7.28
C ASP A 286 6.91 -23.54 5.89
N ASP A 287 7.42 -24.62 5.30
CA ASP A 287 7.02 -25.09 3.98
C ASP A 287 5.52 -25.41 3.86
N ALA A 288 4.88 -25.86 4.93
CA ALA A 288 3.45 -26.18 4.93
C ALA A 288 2.61 -24.90 4.91
N GLN A 289 3.01 -23.87 5.64
CA GLN A 289 2.39 -22.55 5.61
C GLN A 289 2.51 -21.90 4.24
N ILE A 290 3.68 -21.94 3.62
CA ILE A 290 3.90 -21.43 2.25
C ILE A 290 3.03 -22.20 1.24
N THR A 291 2.94 -23.52 1.38
CA THR A 291 2.08 -24.36 0.52
C THR A 291 0.61 -24.00 0.68
N ALA A 292 0.14 -23.81 1.91
CA ALA A 292 -1.23 -23.42 2.21
C ALA A 292 -1.56 -22.01 1.68
N LEU A 293 -0.63 -21.06 1.78
CA LEU A 293 -0.78 -19.71 1.21
C LEU A 293 -0.97 -19.79 -0.32
N LEU A 294 -0.12 -20.55 -1.02
CA LEU A 294 -0.26 -20.76 -2.47
C LEU A 294 -1.57 -21.45 -2.85
N ALA A 295 -2.04 -22.40 -2.05
CA ALA A 295 -3.32 -23.06 -2.28
C ALA A 295 -4.49 -22.06 -2.15
N ARG A 296 -4.48 -21.19 -1.13
CA ARG A 296 -5.47 -20.12 -0.96
C ARG A 296 -5.41 -19.10 -2.09
N ARG A 297 -4.21 -18.68 -2.49
CA ARG A 297 -4.00 -17.84 -3.69
C ARG A 297 -4.63 -18.48 -4.92
N ASN A 298 -4.34 -19.76 -5.17
CA ASN A 298 -4.88 -20.50 -6.31
C ASN A 298 -6.41 -20.57 -6.23
N THR A 299 -6.98 -20.75 -5.04
CA THR A 299 -8.42 -20.80 -4.82
C THR A 299 -9.09 -19.44 -5.06
N LEU A 300 -8.47 -18.35 -4.61
CA LEU A 300 -8.90 -16.98 -4.93
C LEU A 300 -8.95 -16.76 -6.45
N PHE A 301 -8.08 -17.45 -7.21
CA PHE A 301 -8.01 -17.39 -8.66
C PHE A 301 -8.91 -18.38 -9.42
N SER A 302 -8.99 -19.65 -9.00
CA SER A 302 -9.53 -20.77 -9.79
C SER A 302 -11.06 -20.81 -9.87
N MET A 303 -11.77 -19.92 -9.18
CA MET A 303 -13.24 -19.85 -9.20
C MET A 303 -13.81 -18.92 -10.28
N VAL A 304 -13.03 -18.53 -11.29
CA VAL A 304 -13.47 -17.65 -12.39
C VAL A 304 -14.06 -18.45 -13.55
N GLN A 305 -15.38 -18.35 -13.74
CA GLN A 305 -15.95 -18.32 -15.08
C GLN A 305 -15.74 -16.92 -15.63
N PHE A 306 -15.04 -16.80 -16.76
CA PHE A 306 -14.97 -15.55 -17.51
C PHE A 306 -16.29 -15.38 -18.28
N PRO A 307 -16.99 -14.23 -18.19
CA PRO A 307 -17.79 -13.78 -19.31
C PRO A 307 -16.82 -13.57 -20.48
N ALA A 308 -17.05 -14.27 -21.59
CA ALA A 308 -16.34 -13.98 -22.83
C ALA A 308 -16.46 -12.48 -23.11
N ALA A 309 -15.35 -11.85 -23.47
CA ALA A 309 -15.36 -10.47 -23.92
C ALA A 309 -16.39 -10.34 -25.04
N SER A 310 -17.49 -9.62 -24.79
CA SER A 310 -18.42 -9.21 -25.82
C SER A 310 -17.76 -8.11 -26.64
N TYR A 311 -16.78 -8.51 -27.45
CA TYR A 311 -16.30 -7.69 -28.56
C TYR A 311 -17.38 -7.71 -29.64
N GLY A 312 -17.78 -6.51 -30.06
CA GLY A 312 -18.93 -6.26 -30.90
C GLY A 312 -18.97 -7.06 -32.20
N GLN A 313 -20.05 -7.81 -32.38
CA GLN A 313 -20.74 -7.98 -33.64
C GLN A 313 -22.18 -7.55 -33.30
N SER A 314 -22.76 -6.48 -33.83
CA SER A 314 -22.97 -6.25 -35.25
C SER A 314 -23.40 -4.80 -35.50
N GLN A 315 -22.56 -4.00 -36.18
CA GLN A 315 -23.03 -2.96 -37.09
C GLN A 315 -22.71 -3.43 -38.51
N GLN A 316 -23.65 -4.14 -39.11
CA GLN A 316 -23.77 -4.31 -40.56
C GLN A 316 -25.17 -4.87 -40.85
N ALA A 317 -26.12 -3.97 -41.12
CA ALA A 317 -27.25 -4.16 -42.03
C ALA A 317 -28.28 -3.03 -41.82
N ALA A 318 -28.17 -1.94 -42.58
CA ALA A 318 -29.31 -1.16 -43.09
C ALA A 318 -28.82 -0.03 -44.02
N THR A 319 -28.18 -0.41 -45.12
CA THR A 319 -28.09 0.46 -46.31
C THR A 319 -28.77 -0.26 -47.46
N GLY A 320 -29.84 0.34 -47.98
CA GLY A 320 -30.49 -0.02 -49.24
C GLY A 320 -31.63 -1.04 -49.09
N ASP A 321 -32.88 -0.60 -49.18
CA ASP A 321 -33.55 -0.48 -50.48
C ASP A 321 -34.93 0.20 -50.32
N ARG A 322 -35.25 1.15 -51.19
CA ARG A 322 -36.62 1.68 -51.38
C ARG A 322 -37.04 1.34 -52.79
N PRO A 323 -38.12 0.58 -52.99
CA PRO A 323 -38.85 0.59 -54.25
C PRO A 323 -40.14 1.40 -54.12
N ARG A 324 -40.20 2.43 -54.99
CA ARG A 324 -41.35 3.10 -55.63
C ARG A 324 -42.68 3.22 -54.88
#